data_AF-M8AHT8-F1
#
_entry.id   AF-M8AHT8-F1
#
_cell.length_a   1.000
_cell.length_b   1.000
_cell.length_c   1.000
_cell.angle_alpha   90.00
_cell.angle_beta   90.00
_cell.angle_gamma   90.00
#
_symmetry.space_group_name_H-M   'P 1'
#
loop_
_entity.id
_entity.type
_entity.pdbx_description
1 polymer ?
#
loop_
_entity_poly.entity_id
_entity_poly.type
_entity_poly.pdbx_seq_one_letter_code
_entity_poly.pdbx_strand_id
1 'polypeptide(L)'
;MYAADPMSKFKGALAMGVPGELAGLHAAWSSYGRLPWKSLFVPAIKLARDGYTVVPYVANALKAVEANVLADPGLRAVFAPEGQVLVAGALCRNPALADTWTPWRSTASRCSTVAPSGRGSWRTVEVSAALRADAMGFTFLGMPPPSSGTVGMALVLNILGGYKSAEFLRGFLGVHRLVEAVKHMLAVRMDLGDPGFVNAAGIVSEMLSPAFADKVRQRIADNTTFPPAYYLPKWSQLRDNGTSHLCVVDGDRNAVAMTTTLAGVVGASGGTNIIAAVTQVFLNHFVLGMSPLVAVQSPRVYHSLVPNVVRYEDETVVDGEVIELKAEAREFLRRRGHVLKGTVWSAVCQMIVQDLQAPVSSGSENVFHGMLTAVSDPRKDGRSKLFDRTFAPHKDGVIRILEVRDSTYCNQVGHRRT
;
A
#
# COMPACT_ATOMS: atom_id res chain seq x y z
N MET A 1 5.92 -14.92 -24.00
CA MET A 1 7.17 -14.66 -23.26
C MET A 1 7.62 -15.89 -22.47
N TYR A 2 6.91 -16.32 -21.43
CA TYR A 2 7.38 -17.37 -20.49
C TYR A 2 6.95 -18.82 -20.82
N ALA A 3 6.75 -19.15 -22.09
CA ALA A 3 6.22 -20.47 -22.48
C ALA A 3 7.25 -21.60 -22.35
N ALA A 4 8.54 -21.32 -22.59
CA ALA A 4 9.61 -22.31 -22.49
C ALA A 4 10.10 -22.53 -21.05
N ASP A 5 10.08 -21.49 -20.21
CA ASP A 5 10.35 -21.60 -18.77
C ASP A 5 9.41 -20.68 -17.97
N PRO A 6 8.40 -21.23 -17.28
CA PRO A 6 7.51 -20.48 -16.40
C PRO A 6 8.19 -19.85 -15.17
N MET A 7 9.43 -20.23 -14.82
CA MET A 7 10.19 -19.65 -13.71
C MET A 7 10.89 -18.35 -14.07
N SER A 8 11.23 -18.14 -15.34
CA SER A 8 11.83 -16.90 -15.86
C SER A 8 10.98 -15.63 -15.69
N LYS A 9 9.70 -15.75 -15.30
CA LYS A 9 8.85 -14.62 -14.88
C LYS A 9 9.08 -14.16 -13.42
N PHE A 10 9.82 -14.95 -12.65
CA PHE A 10 10.11 -14.69 -11.23
C PHE A 10 11.59 -14.37 -10.96
N LYS A 11 12.49 -14.73 -11.89
CA LYS A 11 13.95 -14.62 -11.72
C LYS A 11 14.65 -14.27 -13.04
N GLY A 12 15.77 -13.54 -12.92
CA GLY A 12 16.62 -13.19 -14.06
C GLY A 12 16.07 -12.03 -14.91
N ALA A 13 16.78 -11.69 -15.98
CA ALA A 13 16.52 -10.50 -16.77
C ALA A 13 15.15 -10.48 -17.47
N LEU A 14 14.56 -11.64 -17.75
CA LEU A 14 13.22 -11.75 -18.36
C LEU A 14 12.08 -11.35 -17.41
N ALA A 15 12.33 -11.32 -16.09
CA ALA A 15 11.38 -10.81 -15.10
C ALA A 15 11.51 -9.29 -14.86
N MET A 16 12.53 -8.62 -15.42
CA MET A 16 12.79 -7.20 -15.18
C MET A 16 11.98 -6.31 -16.12
N GLY A 17 11.04 -5.54 -15.55
CA GLY A 17 10.47 -4.37 -16.22
C GLY A 17 11.50 -3.23 -16.36
N VAL A 18 11.19 -2.24 -17.20
CA VAL A 18 12.03 -1.03 -17.32
C VAL A 18 11.91 -0.21 -16.03
N PRO A 19 13.02 0.10 -15.32
CA PRO A 19 12.95 0.87 -14.08
C PRO A 19 12.42 2.30 -14.31
N GLY A 20 11.27 2.63 -13.72
CA GLY A 20 10.61 3.93 -13.88
C GLY A 20 10.67 4.88 -12.66
N GLU A 21 11.05 4.38 -11.49
CA GLU A 21 10.93 5.11 -10.21
C GLU A 21 11.65 6.47 -10.22
N LEU A 22 12.92 6.50 -10.61
CA LEU A 22 13.72 7.74 -10.63
C LEU A 22 13.21 8.76 -11.65
N ALA A 23 12.63 8.31 -12.76
CA ALA A 23 11.99 9.19 -13.74
C ALA A 23 10.67 9.77 -13.17
N GLY A 24 9.85 8.94 -12.51
CA GLY A 24 8.62 9.38 -11.84
C GLY A 24 8.89 10.37 -10.70
N LEU A 25 9.89 10.10 -9.86
CA LEU A 25 10.34 11.02 -8.81
C LEU A 25 10.85 12.34 -9.38
N HIS A 26 11.59 12.32 -10.49
CA HIS A 26 12.05 13.52 -11.16
C HIS A 26 10.90 14.32 -11.79
N ALA A 27 9.89 13.65 -12.37
CA ALA A 27 8.69 14.30 -12.89
C ALA A 27 7.89 14.98 -11.77
N ALA A 28 7.65 14.27 -10.65
CA ALA A 28 6.99 14.84 -9.48
C ALA A 28 7.78 16.03 -8.89
N TRP A 29 9.11 15.93 -8.81
CA TRP A 29 9.97 17.04 -8.38
C TRP A 29 9.95 18.22 -9.37
N SER A 30 9.92 17.97 -10.68
CA SER A 30 9.86 19.02 -11.69
C SER A 30 8.56 19.83 -11.63
N SER A 31 7.45 19.19 -11.25
CA SER A 31 6.14 19.84 -11.14
C SER A 31 5.86 20.48 -9.77
N TYR A 32 6.34 19.89 -8.67
CA TYR A 32 5.92 20.25 -7.30
C TYR A 32 7.09 20.47 -6.33
N GLY A 33 8.34 20.22 -6.73
CA GLY A 33 9.51 20.24 -5.87
C GLY A 33 10.01 21.66 -5.55
N ARG A 34 10.16 21.98 -4.25
CA ARG A 34 10.69 23.27 -3.78
C ARG A 34 12.17 23.25 -3.41
N LEU A 35 12.71 22.08 -3.04
CA LEU A 35 14.13 21.91 -2.68
C LEU A 35 14.98 21.55 -3.91
N PRO A 36 16.26 21.95 -3.98
CA PRO A 36 17.13 21.56 -5.09
C PRO A 36 17.27 20.04 -5.20
N TRP A 37 17.00 19.44 -6.37
CA TRP A 37 17.05 17.98 -6.61
C TRP A 37 18.28 17.30 -5.98
N LYS A 38 19.45 17.90 -6.19
CA LYS A 38 20.76 17.46 -5.70
C LYS A 38 20.84 17.28 -4.17
N SER A 39 20.06 18.06 -3.42
CA SER A 39 20.03 18.02 -1.95
C SER A 39 19.27 16.79 -1.41
N LEU A 40 18.27 16.30 -2.16
CA LEU A 40 17.41 15.19 -1.74
C LEU A 40 18.17 13.86 -1.67
N PHE A 41 19.22 13.68 -2.47
CA PHE A 41 20.07 12.48 -2.47
C PHE A 41 21.10 12.46 -1.34
N VAL A 42 21.38 13.59 -0.67
CA VAL A 42 22.46 13.68 0.32
C VAL A 42 22.30 12.68 1.48
N PRO A 43 21.11 12.51 2.10
CA PRO A 43 20.93 11.53 3.18
C PRO A 43 21.06 10.08 2.68
N ALA A 44 20.54 9.78 1.50
CA ALA A 44 20.59 8.43 0.91
C ALA A 44 22.03 8.03 0.54
N ILE A 45 22.79 8.93 -0.10
CA ILE A 45 24.23 8.75 -0.38
C ILE A 45 24.99 8.47 0.93
N LYS A 46 24.70 9.22 2.00
CA LYS A 46 25.35 9.03 3.29
C LYS A 46 25.04 7.65 3.88
N LEU A 47 23.77 7.24 3.92
CA LEU A 47 23.36 5.92 4.43
C LEU A 47 23.97 4.77 3.62
N ALA A 48 24.07 4.90 2.29
CA ALA A 48 24.69 3.90 1.44
C ALA A 48 26.21 3.79 1.64
N ARG A 49 26.91 4.92 1.84
CA ARG A 49 28.38 4.95 2.00
C ARG A 49 28.85 4.64 3.44
N ASP A 50 28.29 5.34 4.42
CA ASP A 50 28.70 5.22 5.83
C ASP A 50 28.14 3.94 6.46
N GLY A 51 26.94 3.53 5.99
CA GLY A 51 26.23 2.32 6.36
C GLY A 51 25.04 2.54 7.30
N TYR A 52 24.28 1.47 7.51
CA TYR A 52 23.17 1.41 8.45
C TYR A 52 23.16 0.08 9.22
N THR A 53 22.65 0.11 10.45
CA THR A 53 22.47 -1.10 11.27
C THR A 53 21.34 -1.95 10.71
N VAL A 54 21.60 -3.23 10.46
CA VAL A 54 20.59 -4.20 10.02
C VAL A 54 19.62 -4.47 11.17
N VAL A 55 18.34 -4.23 10.93
CA VAL A 55 17.26 -4.50 11.91
C VAL A 55 16.74 -5.94 11.79
N PRO A 56 16.11 -6.53 12.83
CA PRO A 56 15.69 -7.93 12.84
C PRO A 56 14.84 -8.36 11.64
N TYR A 57 13.92 -7.50 11.19
CA TYR A 57 13.11 -7.76 10.00
C TYR A 57 13.97 -7.95 8.73
N VAL A 58 14.98 -7.11 8.54
CA VAL A 58 15.88 -7.18 7.37
C VAL A 58 16.78 -8.42 7.45
N ALA A 59 17.28 -8.76 8.65
CA ALA A 59 18.05 -10.00 8.85
C ALA A 59 17.21 -11.25 8.53
N ASN A 60 15.96 -11.31 9.00
CA ASN A 60 15.03 -12.40 8.70
C ASN A 60 14.72 -12.49 7.19
N ALA A 61 14.53 -11.36 6.52
CA ALA A 61 14.34 -11.30 5.08
C ALA A 61 15.58 -11.81 4.31
N LEU A 62 16.79 -11.37 4.69
CA LEU A 62 18.05 -11.85 4.11
C LEU A 62 18.22 -13.36 4.30
N LYS A 63 17.94 -13.88 5.50
CA LYS A 63 18.02 -15.32 5.79
C LYS A 63 17.03 -16.14 4.97
N ALA A 64 15.82 -15.64 4.76
CA ALA A 64 14.81 -16.29 3.91
C ALA A 64 15.20 -16.38 2.42
N VAL A 65 16.13 -15.55 1.94
CA VAL A 65 16.63 -15.57 0.55
C VAL A 65 18.13 -15.85 0.42
N GLU A 66 18.77 -16.35 1.49
CA GLU A 66 20.22 -16.53 1.63
C GLU A 66 20.86 -17.22 0.42
N ALA A 67 20.29 -18.33 -0.05
CA ALA A 67 20.79 -19.05 -1.22
C ALA A 67 20.82 -18.21 -2.51
N ASN A 68 19.87 -17.27 -2.69
CA ASN A 68 19.91 -16.35 -3.84
C ASN A 68 20.95 -15.23 -3.64
N VAL A 69 21.09 -14.72 -2.41
CA VAL A 69 22.07 -13.67 -2.07
C VAL A 69 23.50 -14.19 -2.24
N LEU A 70 23.79 -15.41 -1.80
CA LEU A 70 25.12 -16.02 -1.94
C LEU A 70 25.45 -16.42 -3.39
N ALA A 71 24.44 -16.71 -4.21
CA ALA A 71 24.61 -17.06 -5.62
C ALA A 71 24.89 -15.85 -6.52
N ASP A 72 24.33 -14.68 -6.21
CA ASP A 72 24.54 -13.44 -6.97
C ASP A 72 25.79 -12.68 -6.46
N PRO A 73 26.82 -12.43 -7.29
CA PRO A 73 28.04 -11.74 -6.84
C PRO A 73 27.81 -10.32 -6.31
N GLY A 74 26.84 -9.59 -6.85
CA GLY A 74 26.53 -8.22 -6.46
C GLY A 74 25.77 -8.16 -5.14
N LEU A 75 24.76 -9.01 -4.95
CA LEU A 75 24.06 -9.15 -3.68
C LEU A 75 24.99 -9.67 -2.58
N ARG A 76 25.84 -10.66 -2.88
CA ARG A 76 26.84 -11.20 -1.93
C ARG A 76 27.80 -10.12 -1.45
N ALA A 77 28.33 -9.28 -2.35
CA ALA A 77 29.26 -8.21 -1.98
C ALA A 77 28.67 -7.17 -0.99
N VAL A 78 27.34 -6.98 -0.99
CA VAL A 78 26.64 -6.02 -0.12
C VAL A 78 26.08 -6.68 1.14
N PHE A 79 25.44 -7.83 1.00
CA PHE A 79 24.63 -8.46 2.05
C PHE A 79 25.26 -9.72 2.65
N ALA A 80 26.37 -10.20 2.10
CA ALA A 80 27.14 -11.33 2.65
C ALA A 80 28.65 -11.20 2.40
N PRO A 81 29.30 -10.08 2.81
CA PRO A 81 30.70 -9.80 2.50
C PRO A 81 31.66 -10.84 3.11
N GLU A 82 31.34 -11.36 4.30
CA GLU A 82 32.08 -12.43 5.00
C GLU A 82 31.62 -13.85 4.59
N GLY A 83 30.94 -14.00 3.44
CA GLY A 83 30.39 -15.27 2.96
C GLY A 83 29.13 -15.77 3.67
N GLN A 84 28.65 -15.05 4.69
CA GLN A 84 27.37 -15.31 5.39
C GLN A 84 26.50 -14.05 5.36
N VAL A 85 25.17 -14.22 5.30
CA VAL A 85 24.25 -13.07 5.26
C VAL A 85 24.28 -12.24 6.54
N LEU A 86 24.18 -10.92 6.40
CA LEU A 86 24.18 -9.98 7.53
C LEU A 86 23.03 -10.28 8.51
N VAL A 87 23.39 -10.34 9.79
CA VAL A 87 22.48 -10.55 10.93
C VAL A 87 22.04 -9.22 11.56
N ALA A 88 21.04 -9.27 12.45
CA ALA A 88 20.60 -8.09 13.20
C ALA A 88 21.75 -7.48 14.01
N GLY A 89 21.85 -6.14 14.03
CA GLY A 89 22.95 -5.40 14.65
C GLY A 89 24.19 -5.24 13.77
N ALA A 90 24.35 -6.02 12.70
CA ALA A 90 25.47 -5.86 11.77
C ALA A 90 25.38 -4.54 10.97
N LEU A 91 26.53 -4.03 10.51
CA LEU A 91 26.59 -2.82 9.68
C LEU A 91 26.54 -3.18 8.19
N CYS A 92 25.48 -2.76 7.50
CA CYS A 92 25.34 -2.89 6.05
C CYS A 92 25.87 -1.63 5.35
N ARG A 93 26.64 -1.80 4.26
CA ARG A 93 27.19 -0.72 3.43
C ARG A 93 27.04 -1.06 1.95
N ASN A 94 26.78 -0.06 1.12
CA ASN A 94 26.80 -0.17 -0.34
C ASN A 94 27.41 1.10 -0.97
N PRO A 95 28.76 1.25 -0.95
CA PRO A 95 29.43 2.42 -1.53
C PRO A 95 29.16 2.57 -3.03
N ALA A 96 29.04 1.47 -3.78
CA ALA A 96 28.75 1.50 -5.22
C ALA A 96 27.39 2.15 -5.54
N LEU A 97 26.38 1.97 -4.69
CA LEU A 97 25.10 2.68 -4.79
C LEU A 97 25.24 4.18 -4.49
N ALA A 98 26.04 4.54 -3.48
CA ALA A 98 26.35 5.93 -3.16
C ALA A 98 27.09 6.64 -4.32
N ASP A 99 27.98 5.92 -4.99
CA ASP A 99 28.74 6.41 -6.15
C ASP A 99 27.83 6.53 -7.38
N THR A 100 26.88 5.61 -7.58
CA THR A 100 25.84 5.68 -8.62
C THR A 100 25.02 6.97 -8.51
N TRP A 101 24.70 7.42 -7.29
CA TRP A 101 23.98 8.66 -7.03
C TRP A 101 24.87 9.92 -7.00
N THR A 102 26.20 9.79 -6.94
CA THR A 102 27.09 10.94 -6.82
C THR A 102 27.08 11.88 -8.06
N PRO A 103 27.08 11.38 -9.33
CA PRO A 103 26.93 12.22 -10.52
C PRO A 103 25.62 13.02 -10.61
N TRP A 104 24.59 12.62 -9.87
CA TRP A 104 23.30 13.32 -9.83
C TRP A 104 23.43 14.70 -9.17
N ARG A 105 24.55 14.93 -8.45
CA ARG A 105 24.97 16.23 -7.92
C ARG A 105 25.53 17.19 -8.98
N SER A 106 25.88 16.76 -10.19
CA SER A 106 26.42 17.66 -11.23
C SER A 106 25.37 18.01 -12.30
N THR A 107 24.74 17.03 -12.95
CA THR A 107 23.80 17.28 -14.06
C THR A 107 22.57 16.35 -14.03
N ALA A 108 21.38 16.96 -14.03
CA ALA A 108 20.10 16.23 -14.16
C ALA A 108 19.94 15.56 -15.54
N SER A 109 20.79 15.88 -16.53
CA SER A 109 20.70 15.40 -17.91
C SER A 109 21.39 14.07 -18.22
N ARG A 110 22.19 13.50 -17.28
CA ARG A 110 22.99 12.27 -17.51
C ARG A 110 22.50 11.00 -16.78
N CYS A 111 21.31 11.00 -16.17
CA CYS A 111 20.70 9.76 -15.70
C CYS A 111 20.12 8.96 -16.88
N SER A 112 20.99 8.17 -17.51
CA SER A 112 20.59 7.03 -18.31
C SER A 112 20.23 5.86 -17.39
N THR A 113 19.10 5.20 -17.63
CA THR A 113 18.91 3.84 -17.12
C THR A 113 20.00 2.96 -17.72
N VAL A 114 20.86 2.35 -16.90
CA VAL A 114 21.84 1.38 -17.38
C VAL A 114 21.10 0.09 -17.73
N ALA A 115 20.54 0.06 -18.94
CA ALA A 115 20.13 -1.18 -19.57
C ALA A 115 21.38 -2.09 -19.72
N PRO A 116 21.23 -3.42 -19.71
CA PRO A 116 22.34 -4.35 -19.99
C PRO A 116 23.07 -4.09 -21.32
N SER A 117 22.44 -3.36 -22.24
CA SER A 117 22.96 -2.94 -23.55
C SER A 117 23.65 -1.55 -23.57
N GLY A 118 23.84 -0.89 -22.43
CA GLY A 118 24.67 0.32 -22.30
C GLY A 118 24.08 1.61 -22.91
N ARG A 119 22.81 1.63 -23.31
CA ARG A 119 22.14 2.84 -23.84
C ARG A 119 20.82 3.10 -23.10
N GLY A 120 20.87 3.98 -22.09
CA GLY A 120 19.66 4.54 -21.48
C GLY A 120 19.31 5.87 -22.10
N SER A 121 18.16 5.94 -22.76
CA SER A 121 17.48 7.22 -23.04
C SER A 121 16.53 7.52 -21.90
N TRP A 122 16.34 8.81 -21.59
CA TRP A 122 15.17 9.26 -20.86
C TRP A 122 13.92 8.81 -21.62
N ARG A 123 13.06 8.02 -20.98
CA ARG A 123 11.71 7.76 -21.47
C ARG A 123 10.79 8.84 -20.90
N THR A 124 9.88 9.33 -21.73
CA THR A 124 8.82 10.25 -21.32
C THR A 124 8.01 9.61 -20.18
N VAL A 125 7.81 10.36 -19.10
CA VAL A 125 6.88 9.97 -18.03
C VAL A 125 5.51 10.49 -18.40
N GLU A 126 4.56 9.59 -18.65
CA GLU A 126 3.17 9.97 -18.81
C GLU A 126 2.53 10.12 -17.44
N VAL A 127 2.03 11.33 -17.15
CA VAL A 127 1.29 11.64 -15.92
C VAL A 127 -0.19 11.57 -16.26
N SER A 128 -0.88 10.54 -15.76
CA SER A 128 -2.32 10.36 -15.92
C SER A 128 -3.11 10.93 -14.74
N ALA A 129 -4.36 11.29 -15.00
CA ALA A 129 -5.30 11.68 -13.94
C ALA A 129 -5.62 10.47 -13.03
N ALA A 130 -5.82 10.73 -11.74
CA ALA A 130 -6.28 9.72 -10.80
C ALA A 130 -7.69 9.23 -11.19
N LEU A 131 -7.90 7.92 -11.11
CA LEU A 131 -9.23 7.32 -11.24
C LEU A 131 -10.05 7.66 -9.99
N ARG A 132 -11.21 8.27 -10.20
CA ARG A 132 -12.23 8.46 -9.16
C ARG A 132 -13.07 7.20 -9.01
N ALA A 133 -13.32 6.79 -7.77
CA ALA A 133 -14.35 5.83 -7.41
C ALA A 133 -15.19 6.37 -6.25
N ASP A 134 -16.43 5.92 -6.13
CA ASP A 134 -17.34 6.29 -5.04
C ASP A 134 -17.99 5.03 -4.46
N ALA A 135 -17.93 4.86 -3.13
CA ALA A 135 -18.51 3.72 -2.41
C ALA A 135 -18.74 4.07 -0.93
N MET A 136 -19.81 3.53 -0.33
CA MET A 136 -20.18 3.77 1.09
C MET A 136 -20.28 5.25 1.51
N GLY A 137 -20.52 6.18 0.58
CA GLY A 137 -20.56 7.63 0.85
C GLY A 137 -19.19 8.32 0.82
N PHE A 138 -18.11 7.60 0.52
CA PHE A 138 -16.76 8.14 0.35
C PHE A 138 -16.35 8.19 -1.12
N THR A 139 -15.52 9.18 -1.45
CA THR A 139 -14.82 9.27 -2.73
C THR A 139 -13.37 8.82 -2.55
N PHE A 140 -12.88 8.01 -3.48
CA PHE A 140 -11.50 7.52 -3.54
C PHE A 140 -10.83 8.06 -4.80
N LEU A 141 -9.57 8.50 -4.70
CA LEU A 141 -8.76 8.92 -5.83
C LEU A 141 -7.54 8.03 -5.91
N GLY A 142 -7.48 7.19 -6.95
CA GLY A 142 -6.47 6.14 -7.04
C GLY A 142 -5.87 5.95 -8.42
N MET A 143 -4.96 4.98 -8.53
CA MET A 143 -4.35 4.65 -9.82
C MET A 143 -5.37 3.96 -10.74
N PRO A 144 -5.48 4.35 -12.02
CA PRO A 144 -6.20 3.58 -13.03
C PRO A 144 -5.44 2.28 -13.40
N PRO A 145 -6.03 1.39 -14.22
CA PRO A 145 -5.28 0.34 -14.92
C PRO A 145 -3.99 0.88 -15.56
N PRO A 146 -2.86 0.15 -15.51
CA PRO A 146 -2.71 -1.26 -15.12
C PRO A 146 -2.83 -1.56 -13.62
N SER A 147 -2.97 -0.57 -12.74
CA SER A 147 -3.27 -0.84 -11.32
C SER A 147 -4.70 -1.34 -11.13
N SER A 148 -4.88 -2.29 -10.21
CA SER A 148 -6.18 -2.84 -9.82
C SER A 148 -6.68 -2.34 -8.46
N GLY A 149 -5.90 -1.52 -7.74
CA GLY A 149 -6.18 -1.12 -6.36
C GLY A 149 -7.51 -0.38 -6.20
N THR A 150 -7.70 0.68 -6.97
CA THR A 150 -8.87 1.58 -6.91
C THR A 150 -10.17 0.86 -7.22
N VAL A 151 -10.22 0.15 -8.36
CA VAL A 151 -11.40 -0.60 -8.80
C VAL A 151 -11.67 -1.83 -7.93
N GLY A 152 -10.62 -2.50 -7.42
CA GLY A 152 -10.76 -3.63 -6.51
C GLY A 152 -11.33 -3.22 -5.16
N MET A 153 -10.82 -2.13 -4.58
CA MET A 153 -11.35 -1.57 -3.34
C MET A 153 -12.79 -1.10 -3.52
N ALA A 154 -13.10 -0.37 -4.60
CA ALA A 154 -14.46 0.07 -4.91
C ALA A 154 -15.45 -1.10 -5.02
N LEU A 155 -15.09 -2.18 -5.73
CA LEU A 155 -15.93 -3.38 -5.85
C LEU A 155 -16.20 -4.03 -4.48
N VAL A 156 -15.17 -4.24 -3.66
CA VAL A 156 -15.35 -4.82 -2.31
C VAL A 156 -16.24 -3.92 -1.44
N LEU A 157 -15.99 -2.61 -1.44
CA LEU A 157 -16.79 -1.66 -0.65
C LEU A 157 -18.25 -1.56 -1.15
N ASN A 158 -18.51 -1.66 -2.46
CA ASN A 158 -19.88 -1.68 -2.98
C ASN A 158 -20.62 -2.99 -2.66
N ILE A 159 -19.93 -4.16 -2.72
CA ILE A 159 -20.52 -5.46 -2.30
C ILE A 159 -20.94 -5.40 -0.84
N LEU A 160 -20.04 -4.88 0.00
CA LEU A 160 -20.23 -4.78 1.45
C LEU A 160 -21.26 -3.69 1.82
N GLY A 161 -21.22 -2.52 1.17
CA GLY A 161 -22.18 -1.43 1.38
C GLY A 161 -23.63 -1.86 1.10
N GLY A 162 -23.81 -2.84 0.20
CA GLY A 162 -25.10 -3.46 -0.08
C GLY A 162 -25.81 -4.12 1.12
N TYR A 163 -25.13 -4.37 2.25
CA TYR A 163 -25.77 -4.88 3.48
C TYR A 163 -26.36 -3.76 4.38
N LYS A 164 -26.30 -2.50 3.95
CA LYS A 164 -27.04 -1.31 4.48
C LYS A 164 -26.81 -0.86 5.92
N SER A 165 -26.11 -1.62 6.78
CA SER A 165 -25.78 -1.23 8.16
C SER A 165 -24.37 -1.65 8.53
N ALA A 166 -23.53 -0.74 9.08
CA ALA A 166 -22.16 -1.05 9.49
C ALA A 166 -22.03 -2.22 10.49
N GLU A 167 -23.12 -2.67 11.12
CA GLU A 167 -23.16 -3.93 11.88
C GLU A 167 -22.78 -5.15 11.05
N PHE A 168 -22.99 -5.16 9.72
CA PHE A 168 -22.63 -6.32 8.88
C PHE A 168 -21.11 -6.62 8.94
N LEU A 169 -20.28 -5.63 9.27
CA LEU A 169 -18.82 -5.75 9.44
C LEU A 169 -18.42 -6.26 10.83
N ARG A 170 -19.33 -6.21 11.81
CA ARG A 170 -19.01 -6.56 13.20
C ARG A 170 -19.03 -8.07 13.41
N GLY A 171 -18.11 -8.54 14.25
CA GLY A 171 -17.96 -9.95 14.58
C GLY A 171 -17.52 -10.82 13.39
N PHE A 172 -17.54 -12.14 13.61
CA PHE A 172 -16.92 -13.09 12.69
C PHE A 172 -17.69 -13.25 11.36
N LEU A 173 -18.98 -12.89 11.33
CA LEU A 173 -19.77 -12.87 10.09
C LEU A 173 -19.29 -11.75 9.13
N GLY A 174 -18.88 -10.60 9.66
CA GLY A 174 -18.27 -9.53 8.86
C GLY A 174 -16.95 -9.96 8.22
N VAL A 175 -16.09 -10.65 8.99
CA VAL A 175 -14.85 -11.24 8.48
C VAL A 175 -15.13 -12.26 7.36
N HIS A 176 -16.14 -13.12 7.55
CA HIS A 176 -16.57 -14.08 6.53
C HIS A 176 -17.04 -13.38 5.24
N ARG A 177 -17.95 -12.40 5.33
CA ARG A 177 -18.46 -11.63 4.16
C ARG A 177 -17.35 -10.87 3.44
N LEU A 178 -16.39 -10.30 4.18
CA LEU A 178 -15.20 -9.66 3.62
C LEU A 178 -14.34 -10.64 2.82
N VAL A 179 -14.07 -11.84 3.35
CA VAL A 179 -13.31 -12.88 2.64
C VAL A 179 -14.01 -13.27 1.34
N GLU A 180 -15.34 -13.46 1.35
CA GLU A 180 -16.12 -13.78 0.16
C GLU A 180 -16.14 -12.64 -0.88
N ALA A 181 -16.31 -11.39 -0.44
CA ALA A 181 -16.24 -10.22 -1.31
C ALA A 181 -14.85 -10.08 -1.97
N VAL A 182 -13.77 -10.31 -1.21
CA VAL A 182 -12.40 -10.33 -1.74
C VAL A 182 -12.22 -11.49 -2.73
N LYS A 183 -12.75 -12.69 -2.46
CA LYS A 183 -12.69 -13.83 -3.41
C LYS A 183 -13.34 -13.49 -4.76
N HIS A 184 -14.53 -12.88 -4.75
CA HIS A 184 -15.18 -12.43 -5.99
C HIS A 184 -14.39 -11.31 -6.69
N MET A 185 -13.94 -10.28 -5.97
CA MET A 185 -13.12 -9.21 -6.55
C MET A 185 -11.84 -9.74 -7.18
N LEU A 186 -11.14 -10.68 -6.52
CA LEU A 186 -9.91 -11.28 -7.04
C LEU A 186 -10.12 -12.04 -8.35
N ALA A 187 -11.31 -12.61 -8.58
CA ALA A 187 -11.68 -13.23 -9.85
C ALA A 187 -11.98 -12.19 -10.94
N VAL A 188 -12.83 -11.21 -10.64
CA VAL A 188 -13.21 -10.13 -11.59
C VAL A 188 -11.97 -9.34 -12.04
N ARG A 189 -11.04 -9.03 -11.12
CA ARG A 189 -9.82 -8.28 -11.46
C ARG A 189 -8.87 -9.02 -12.40
N MET A 190 -9.05 -10.32 -12.64
CA MET A 190 -8.25 -11.10 -13.61
C MET A 190 -8.46 -10.67 -15.06
N ASP A 191 -9.50 -9.88 -15.33
CA ASP A 191 -9.79 -9.28 -16.63
C ASP A 191 -9.21 -7.86 -16.80
N LEU A 192 -8.50 -7.34 -15.79
CA LEU A 192 -7.72 -6.11 -15.91
C LEU A 192 -6.35 -6.39 -16.55
N GLY A 193 -5.86 -5.40 -17.29
CA GLY A 193 -4.51 -5.35 -17.81
C GLY A 193 -4.10 -3.93 -18.17
N ASP A 194 -3.00 -3.78 -18.90
CA ASP A 194 -2.54 -2.49 -19.40
C ASP A 194 -3.49 -1.95 -20.49
N PRO A 195 -4.09 -0.75 -20.31
CA PRO A 195 -5.07 -0.20 -21.24
C PRO A 195 -4.48 0.12 -22.63
N GLY A 196 -3.14 0.21 -22.77
CA GLY A 196 -2.47 0.32 -24.07
C GLY A 196 -2.46 -0.99 -24.87
N PHE A 197 -2.81 -2.13 -24.25
CA PHE A 197 -2.76 -3.46 -24.86
C PHE A 197 -4.07 -4.24 -24.77
N VAL A 198 -4.92 -3.97 -23.77
CA VAL A 198 -6.24 -4.61 -23.60
C VAL A 198 -7.32 -3.58 -23.29
N ASN A 199 -8.52 -3.77 -23.85
CA ASN A 199 -9.66 -2.90 -23.56
C ASN A 199 -10.23 -3.18 -22.16
N ALA A 200 -9.71 -2.48 -21.15
CA ALA A 200 -10.16 -2.59 -19.77
C ALA A 200 -11.42 -1.73 -19.43
N ALA A 201 -11.97 -0.96 -20.37
CA ALA A 201 -13.02 0.02 -20.06
C ALA A 201 -14.32 -0.63 -19.53
N GLY A 202 -14.74 -1.76 -20.11
CA GLY A 202 -15.92 -2.50 -19.68
C GLY A 202 -15.78 -3.03 -18.25
N ILE A 203 -14.68 -3.74 -17.96
CA ILE A 203 -14.41 -4.32 -16.65
C ILE A 203 -14.21 -3.26 -15.55
N VAL A 204 -13.60 -2.11 -15.88
CA VAL A 204 -13.51 -0.95 -14.96
C VAL A 204 -14.92 -0.45 -14.61
N SER A 205 -15.80 -0.29 -15.61
CA SER A 205 -17.19 0.13 -15.39
C SER A 205 -17.96 -0.87 -14.53
N GLU A 206 -17.80 -2.17 -14.75
CA GLU A 206 -18.41 -3.22 -13.90
C GLU A 206 -17.89 -3.18 -12.46
N MET A 207 -16.57 -3.11 -12.25
CA MET A 207 -15.99 -3.08 -10.90
C MET A 207 -16.38 -1.82 -10.10
N LEU A 208 -16.64 -0.70 -10.78
CA LEU A 208 -17.13 0.53 -10.15
C LEU A 208 -18.65 0.55 -9.94
N SER A 209 -19.41 -0.35 -10.57
CA SER A 209 -20.88 -0.33 -10.59
C SER A 209 -21.52 -0.92 -9.32
N PRO A 210 -22.34 -0.16 -8.57
CA PRO A 210 -23.13 -0.71 -7.46
C PRO A 210 -24.07 -1.83 -7.89
N ALA A 211 -24.67 -1.73 -9.08
CA ALA A 211 -25.59 -2.75 -9.59
C ALA A 211 -24.87 -4.07 -9.96
N PHE A 212 -23.60 -4.02 -10.35
CA PHE A 212 -22.76 -5.21 -10.52
C PHE A 212 -22.38 -5.80 -9.16
N ALA A 213 -21.97 -4.94 -8.22
CA ALA A 213 -21.66 -5.35 -6.85
C ALA A 213 -22.87 -6.01 -6.14
N ASP A 214 -24.10 -5.55 -6.38
CA ASP A 214 -25.33 -6.17 -5.89
C ASP A 214 -25.52 -7.61 -6.41
N LYS A 215 -25.25 -7.85 -7.70
CA LYS A 215 -25.29 -9.20 -8.32
C LYS A 215 -24.22 -10.11 -7.73
N VAL A 216 -23.03 -9.57 -7.41
CA VAL A 216 -21.97 -10.31 -6.74
C VAL A 216 -22.35 -10.62 -5.29
N ARG A 217 -22.91 -9.67 -4.54
CA ARG A 217 -23.38 -9.87 -3.16
C ARG A 217 -24.43 -10.99 -3.07
N GLN A 218 -25.33 -11.12 -4.04
CA GLN A 218 -26.32 -12.22 -4.11
C GLN A 218 -25.70 -13.63 -4.21
N ARG A 219 -24.39 -13.75 -4.51
CA ARG A 219 -23.65 -15.02 -4.54
C ARG A 219 -22.96 -15.35 -3.21
N ILE A 220 -22.93 -14.43 -2.25
CA ILE A 220 -22.30 -14.63 -0.95
C ILE A 220 -23.29 -15.28 0.00
N ALA A 221 -22.94 -16.47 0.52
CA ALA A 221 -23.77 -17.24 1.43
C ALA A 221 -23.20 -17.22 2.86
N ASP A 222 -23.92 -16.59 3.80
CA ASP A 222 -23.47 -16.33 5.19
C ASP A 222 -23.08 -17.56 6.03
N ASN A 223 -23.35 -18.77 5.55
CA ASN A 223 -23.14 -20.04 6.23
C ASN A 223 -22.06 -20.93 5.58
N THR A 224 -21.49 -20.56 4.42
CA THR A 224 -20.56 -21.45 3.70
C THR A 224 -19.61 -20.70 2.77
N THR A 225 -18.53 -21.34 2.37
CA THR A 225 -17.63 -20.90 1.30
C THR A 225 -17.54 -21.97 0.21
N PHE A 226 -17.19 -21.56 -1.00
CA PHE A 226 -17.15 -22.47 -2.15
C PHE A 226 -15.71 -22.78 -2.61
N PRO A 227 -15.52 -23.88 -3.38
CA PRO A 227 -14.28 -24.14 -4.12
C PRO A 227 -14.00 -23.05 -5.16
N PRO A 228 -12.74 -22.88 -5.64
CA PRO A 228 -12.37 -21.81 -6.58
C PRO A 228 -13.26 -21.69 -7.81
N ALA A 229 -13.68 -22.81 -8.41
CA ALA A 229 -14.50 -22.84 -9.62
C ALA A 229 -15.79 -22.01 -9.50
N TYR A 230 -16.37 -21.89 -8.29
CA TYR A 230 -17.57 -21.08 -8.05
C TYR A 230 -17.40 -19.58 -8.34
N TYR A 231 -16.18 -19.07 -8.15
CA TYR A 231 -15.84 -17.65 -8.34
C TYR A 231 -15.35 -17.36 -9.76
N LEU A 232 -15.25 -18.38 -10.62
CA LEU A 232 -14.81 -18.30 -12.03
C LEU A 232 -13.40 -17.71 -12.24
N PRO A 233 -12.35 -18.18 -11.52
CA PRO A 233 -10.97 -17.73 -11.72
C PRO A 233 -10.46 -18.12 -13.10
N LYS A 234 -9.83 -17.17 -13.81
CA LYS A 234 -9.17 -17.38 -15.11
C LYS A 234 -7.70 -17.78 -14.97
N TRP A 235 -7.00 -17.25 -13.96
CA TRP A 235 -5.56 -17.45 -13.78
C TRP A 235 -5.18 -17.65 -12.30
N SER A 236 -4.07 -18.35 -12.04
CA SER A 236 -3.46 -18.41 -10.71
C SER A 236 -2.82 -17.07 -10.34
N GLN A 237 -2.94 -16.67 -9.07
CA GLN A 237 -2.29 -15.46 -8.58
C GLN A 237 -0.77 -15.58 -8.57
N LEU A 238 -0.09 -14.49 -8.92
CA LEU A 238 1.34 -14.36 -8.65
C LEU A 238 1.54 -14.26 -7.13
N ARG A 239 2.61 -14.87 -6.63
CA ARG A 239 3.10 -14.65 -5.26
C ARG A 239 4.12 -13.53 -5.32
N ASP A 240 3.68 -12.34 -4.94
CA ASP A 240 4.43 -11.09 -4.98
C ASP A 240 4.67 -10.54 -3.57
N ASN A 241 5.81 -9.87 -3.38
CA ASN A 241 6.28 -9.29 -2.12
C ASN A 241 7.22 -8.09 -2.44
N GLY A 242 7.70 -7.39 -1.42
CA GLY A 242 8.83 -6.44 -1.56
C GLY A 242 8.48 -4.99 -1.89
N THR A 243 7.22 -4.61 -1.83
CA THR A 243 6.78 -3.20 -1.93
C THR A 243 7.19 -2.40 -0.68
N SER A 244 7.30 -1.07 -0.81
CA SER A 244 7.33 -0.09 0.29
C SER A 244 6.26 0.97 0.05
N HIS A 245 5.77 1.61 1.11
CA HIS A 245 4.75 2.67 1.02
C HIS A 245 5.11 3.84 1.94
N LEU A 246 4.80 5.06 1.53
CA LEU A 246 4.91 6.26 2.36
C LEU A 246 3.74 7.21 2.12
N CYS A 247 3.36 7.90 3.20
CA CYS A 247 2.45 9.03 3.21
C CYS A 247 3.21 10.26 3.74
N VAL A 248 2.99 11.42 3.13
CA VAL A 248 3.46 12.72 3.63
C VAL A 248 2.31 13.71 3.48
N VAL A 249 2.06 14.51 4.51
CA VAL A 249 1.23 15.71 4.45
C VAL A 249 2.08 16.84 5.03
N ASP A 250 2.16 17.99 4.35
CA ASP A 250 2.87 19.17 4.84
C ASP A 250 1.92 20.24 5.41
N GLY A 251 2.50 21.34 5.91
CA GLY A 251 1.73 22.44 6.51
C GLY A 251 0.84 23.20 5.53
N ASP A 252 1.13 23.12 4.23
CA ASP A 252 0.33 23.72 3.15
C ASP A 252 -0.76 22.76 2.64
N ARG A 253 -0.97 21.63 3.34
CA ARG A 253 -1.89 20.53 2.97
C ARG A 253 -1.54 19.83 1.65
N ASN A 254 -0.29 19.93 1.15
CA ASN A 254 0.15 19.07 0.06
C ASN A 254 0.22 17.63 0.58
N ALA A 255 -0.50 16.71 -0.07
CA ALA A 255 -0.55 15.31 0.32
C ALA A 255 0.12 14.42 -0.75
N VAL A 256 1.16 13.70 -0.35
CA VAL A 256 1.84 12.70 -1.19
C VAL A 256 1.58 11.33 -0.61
N ALA A 257 0.93 10.48 -1.41
CA ALA A 257 0.69 9.09 -1.08
C ALA A 257 1.36 8.22 -2.14
N MET A 258 2.57 7.74 -1.88
CA MET A 258 3.27 6.86 -2.82
C MET A 258 2.67 5.45 -2.68
N THR A 259 1.49 5.27 -3.30
CA THR A 259 0.42 4.25 -3.12
C THR A 259 -0.87 4.74 -2.38
N THR A 260 -1.31 5.97 -2.68
CA THR A 260 -2.71 6.46 -2.82
C THR A 260 -3.65 6.81 -1.62
N THR A 261 -4.79 7.49 -1.88
CA THR A 261 -5.33 8.62 -1.08
C THR A 261 -6.86 8.90 -1.30
N LEU A 262 -7.64 9.79 -0.65
CA LEU A 262 -7.47 10.70 0.52
C LEU A 262 -8.84 10.97 1.22
N ALA A 263 -8.91 10.80 2.54
CA ALA A 263 -9.70 11.60 3.52
C ALA A 263 -8.94 11.59 4.86
N GLY A 264 -8.40 10.42 5.19
CA GLY A 264 -6.97 10.28 5.50
C GLY A 264 -6.24 9.62 4.32
N VAL A 265 -4.91 9.73 4.29
CA VAL A 265 -4.05 8.93 3.43
C VAL A 265 -3.90 7.54 4.04
N VAL A 266 -4.18 6.47 3.29
CA VAL A 266 -3.91 5.08 3.70
C VAL A 266 -3.43 4.29 2.49
N GLY A 267 -2.25 3.71 2.59
CA GLY A 267 -1.75 2.73 1.63
C GLY A 267 -0.94 1.64 2.32
N ALA A 268 -0.57 0.61 1.57
CA ALA A 268 0.14 -0.53 2.11
C ALA A 268 1.19 -1.09 1.14
N SER A 269 2.13 -1.82 1.73
CA SER A 269 3.07 -2.72 1.04
C SER A 269 2.63 -4.18 1.21
N GLY A 270 3.03 -5.07 0.29
CA GLY A 270 2.75 -6.52 0.41
C GLY A 270 2.08 -7.17 -0.79
N GLY A 271 2.26 -6.64 -2.00
CA GLY A 271 1.75 -7.26 -3.23
C GLY A 271 0.23 -7.44 -3.26
N THR A 272 -0.22 -8.64 -3.62
CA THR A 272 -1.64 -9.06 -3.63
C THR A 272 -2.38 -8.87 -2.29
N ASN A 273 -1.67 -8.72 -1.17
CA ASN A 273 -2.27 -8.45 0.14
C ASN A 273 -2.70 -6.98 0.32
N ILE A 274 -2.18 -6.04 -0.50
CA ILE A 274 -2.40 -4.59 -0.35
C ILE A 274 -3.89 -4.24 -0.38
N ILE A 275 -4.65 -4.75 -1.35
CA ILE A 275 -6.08 -4.43 -1.49
C ILE A 275 -6.85 -4.85 -0.23
N ALA A 276 -6.60 -6.06 0.26
CA ALA A 276 -7.25 -6.57 1.48
C ALA A 276 -6.82 -5.76 2.73
N ALA A 277 -5.55 -5.39 2.85
CA ALA A 277 -5.04 -4.62 3.98
C ALA A 277 -5.60 -3.19 4.04
N VAL A 278 -5.51 -2.45 2.93
CA VAL A 278 -6.05 -1.09 2.82
C VAL A 278 -7.55 -1.09 3.03
N THR A 279 -8.28 -2.05 2.45
CA THR A 279 -9.73 -2.20 2.68
C THR A 279 -10.04 -2.45 4.16
N GLN A 280 -9.32 -3.33 4.85
CA GLN A 280 -9.54 -3.60 6.28
C GLN A 280 -9.24 -2.37 7.15
N VAL A 281 -8.10 -1.70 6.95
CA VAL A 281 -7.76 -0.48 7.72
C VAL A 281 -8.77 0.64 7.44
N PHE A 282 -9.21 0.79 6.18
CA PHE A 282 -10.25 1.75 5.80
C PHE A 282 -11.58 1.45 6.51
N LEU A 283 -12.07 0.22 6.45
CA LEU A 283 -13.31 -0.22 7.11
C LEU A 283 -13.22 -0.02 8.63
N ASN A 284 -12.09 -0.37 9.24
CA ASN A 284 -11.86 -0.22 10.68
C ASN A 284 -11.96 1.24 11.12
N HIS A 285 -11.28 2.16 10.44
CA HIS A 285 -11.29 3.57 10.82
C HIS A 285 -12.55 4.30 10.37
N PHE A 286 -12.79 4.38 9.05
CA PHE A 286 -13.81 5.27 8.47
C PHE A 286 -15.24 4.72 8.55
N VAL A 287 -15.43 3.40 8.72
CA VAL A 287 -16.77 2.77 8.78
C VAL A 287 -17.12 2.24 10.16
N LEU A 288 -16.15 1.68 10.89
CA LEU A 288 -16.33 1.17 12.26
C LEU A 288 -15.96 2.18 13.36
N GLY A 289 -15.34 3.30 13.02
CA GLY A 289 -15.02 4.39 13.97
C GLY A 289 -13.86 4.08 14.92
N MET A 290 -12.98 3.12 14.59
CA MET A 290 -11.78 2.84 15.38
C MET A 290 -10.78 3.99 15.28
N SER A 291 -9.97 4.22 16.32
CA SER A 291 -8.87 5.19 16.22
C SER A 291 -7.83 4.73 15.18
N PRO A 292 -7.08 5.65 14.52
CA PRO A 292 -6.15 5.29 13.45
C PRO A 292 -5.13 4.19 13.81
N LEU A 293 -4.59 4.22 15.04
CA LEU A 293 -3.66 3.19 15.52
C LEU A 293 -4.33 1.82 15.65
N VAL A 294 -5.50 1.76 16.29
CA VAL A 294 -6.27 0.52 16.46
C VAL A 294 -6.72 -0.04 15.11
N ALA A 295 -7.09 0.82 14.15
CA ALA A 295 -7.47 0.42 12.81
C ALA A 295 -6.33 -0.26 12.04
N VAL A 296 -5.10 0.22 12.21
CA VAL A 296 -3.86 -0.33 11.63
C VAL A 296 -3.41 -1.60 12.37
N GLN A 297 -3.43 -1.62 13.70
CA GLN A 297 -3.03 -2.77 14.53
C GLN A 297 -4.02 -3.94 14.51
N SER A 298 -5.28 -3.70 14.18
CA SER A 298 -6.30 -4.76 14.11
C SER A 298 -5.84 -5.97 13.28
N PRO A 299 -6.01 -7.21 13.76
CA PRO A 299 -5.61 -8.42 13.03
C PRO A 299 -6.33 -8.54 11.67
N ARG A 300 -5.57 -8.84 10.61
CA ARG A 300 -6.06 -8.88 9.23
C ARG A 300 -6.11 -10.30 8.67
N VAL A 301 -7.02 -10.49 7.72
CA VAL A 301 -7.11 -11.68 6.88
C VAL A 301 -6.80 -11.38 5.43
N TYR A 302 -6.29 -12.39 4.72
CA TYR A 302 -5.90 -12.32 3.32
C TYR A 302 -6.38 -13.56 2.58
N HIS A 303 -6.67 -13.40 1.30
CA HIS A 303 -7.02 -14.52 0.43
C HIS A 303 -6.40 -14.33 -0.95
N SER A 304 -6.12 -15.42 -1.66
CA SER A 304 -5.53 -15.39 -3.02
C SER A 304 -6.42 -16.08 -4.07
N LEU A 305 -7.60 -16.55 -3.67
CA LEU A 305 -8.56 -17.37 -4.44
C LEU A 305 -8.01 -18.75 -4.86
N VAL A 306 -6.84 -18.79 -5.48
CA VAL A 306 -6.05 -19.99 -5.74
C VAL A 306 -4.64 -19.75 -5.17
N PRO A 307 -4.19 -20.51 -4.14
CA PRO A 307 -4.94 -21.53 -3.42
C PRO A 307 -6.11 -20.94 -2.59
N ASN A 308 -7.14 -21.77 -2.36
CA ASN A 308 -8.36 -21.41 -1.62
C ASN A 308 -8.13 -21.47 -0.10
N VAL A 309 -7.25 -20.60 0.40
CA VAL A 309 -6.81 -20.59 1.80
C VAL A 309 -6.89 -19.18 2.36
N VAL A 310 -7.62 -19.02 3.47
CA VAL A 310 -7.61 -17.81 4.29
C VAL A 310 -6.28 -17.76 5.04
N ARG A 311 -5.42 -16.82 4.65
CA ARG A 311 -4.26 -16.47 5.45
C ARG A 311 -4.69 -15.48 6.53
N TYR A 312 -4.24 -15.69 7.75
CA TYR A 312 -4.56 -14.83 8.89
C TYR A 312 -3.29 -14.46 9.65
N GLU A 313 -3.25 -13.25 10.20
CA GLU A 313 -2.16 -12.80 11.07
C GLU A 313 -2.19 -13.54 12.41
N ASP A 314 -1.00 -14.00 12.82
CA ASP A 314 -0.71 -14.72 14.04
C ASP A 314 0.78 -14.45 14.33
N GLU A 315 1.10 -13.20 14.66
CA GLU A 315 2.47 -12.68 14.71
C GLU A 315 2.73 -11.79 15.94
N THR A 316 3.88 -12.01 16.59
CA THR A 316 4.44 -11.08 17.58
C THR A 316 5.23 -10.01 16.84
N VAL A 317 4.89 -8.74 17.03
CA VAL A 317 5.51 -7.62 16.31
C VAL A 317 6.74 -7.06 17.05
N VAL A 318 7.37 -6.03 16.49
CA VAL A 318 8.73 -5.60 16.89
C VAL A 318 8.81 -5.10 18.34
N ASP A 319 7.72 -4.60 18.90
CA ASP A 319 7.60 -4.13 20.30
C ASP A 319 7.22 -5.24 21.31
N GLY A 320 6.90 -6.45 20.82
CA GLY A 320 6.46 -7.58 21.63
C GLY A 320 4.94 -7.79 21.71
N GLU A 321 4.13 -6.90 21.14
CA GLU A 321 2.67 -7.08 21.06
C GLU A 321 2.29 -8.26 20.15
N VAL A 322 1.23 -8.98 20.52
CA VAL A 322 0.72 -10.13 19.75
C VAL A 322 -0.48 -9.71 18.92
N ILE A 323 -0.33 -9.74 17.60
CA ILE A 323 -1.41 -9.51 16.65
C ILE A 323 -1.88 -10.86 16.11
N GLU A 324 -2.94 -11.41 16.70
CA GLU A 324 -3.55 -12.68 16.28
C GLU A 324 -5.03 -12.57 15.91
N LEU A 325 -5.45 -13.33 14.89
CA LEU A 325 -6.86 -13.60 14.67
C LEU A 325 -7.37 -14.58 15.75
N LYS A 326 -8.21 -14.07 16.66
CA LYS A 326 -8.80 -14.82 17.79
C LYS A 326 -9.26 -16.25 17.44
N ALA A 327 -9.03 -17.20 18.35
CA ALA A 327 -9.34 -18.61 18.17
C ALA A 327 -10.82 -18.87 17.78
N GLU A 328 -11.76 -18.13 18.36
CA GLU A 328 -13.20 -18.23 18.07
C GLU A 328 -13.51 -17.77 16.64
N ALA A 329 -12.80 -16.75 16.13
CA ALA A 329 -12.93 -16.29 14.76
C ALA A 329 -12.39 -17.35 13.78
N ARG A 330 -11.24 -17.96 14.11
CA ARG A 330 -10.66 -19.07 13.33
C ARG A 330 -11.65 -20.25 13.25
N GLU A 331 -12.25 -20.63 14.37
CA GLU A 331 -13.23 -21.71 14.44
C GLU A 331 -14.54 -21.38 13.72
N PHE A 332 -15.06 -20.15 13.85
CA PHE A 332 -16.25 -19.68 13.13
C PHE A 332 -16.08 -19.76 11.60
N LEU A 333 -14.87 -19.50 11.11
CA LEU A 333 -14.51 -19.63 9.69
C LEU A 333 -14.38 -21.11 9.28
N ARG A 334 -13.73 -21.97 10.08
CA ARG A 334 -13.63 -23.42 9.81
C ARG A 334 -15.00 -24.07 9.65
N ARG A 335 -15.96 -23.74 10.53
CA ARG A 335 -17.36 -24.25 10.47
C ARG A 335 -18.10 -23.88 9.19
N ARG A 336 -17.59 -22.91 8.42
CA ARG A 336 -18.12 -22.49 7.11
C ARG A 336 -17.30 -23.02 5.94
N GLY A 337 -16.42 -24.00 6.17
CA GLY A 337 -15.59 -24.63 5.15
C GLY A 337 -14.30 -23.88 4.78
N HIS A 338 -13.95 -22.78 5.49
CA HIS A 338 -12.70 -22.07 5.21
C HIS A 338 -11.48 -22.87 5.66
N VAL A 339 -10.55 -23.11 4.74
CA VAL A 339 -9.20 -23.61 5.08
C VAL A 339 -8.36 -22.42 5.54
N LEU A 340 -7.84 -22.47 6.76
CA LEU A 340 -7.05 -21.38 7.35
C LEU A 340 -5.58 -21.74 7.50
N LYS A 341 -4.69 -20.76 7.30
CA LYS A 341 -3.24 -20.87 7.52
C LYS A 341 -2.69 -19.58 8.13
N GLY A 342 -1.97 -19.68 9.26
CA GLY A 342 -1.27 -18.52 9.85
C GLY A 342 -0.19 -17.99 8.90
N THR A 343 0.03 -16.67 8.91
CA THR A 343 1.10 -16.01 8.13
C THR A 343 1.89 -15.05 9.00
N VAL A 344 3.22 -15.15 8.90
CA VAL A 344 4.21 -14.19 9.42
C VAL A 344 4.69 -13.20 8.34
N TRP A 345 4.00 -13.21 7.21
CA TRP A 345 4.18 -12.28 6.10
C TRP A 345 2.83 -11.61 5.85
N SER A 346 2.67 -10.45 6.46
CA SER A 346 1.52 -9.55 6.36
C SER A 346 1.81 -8.37 5.43
N ALA A 347 0.78 -7.65 5.05
CA ALA A 347 0.94 -6.32 4.45
C ALA A 347 1.35 -5.31 5.53
N VAL A 348 1.98 -4.19 5.15
CA VAL A 348 2.30 -3.12 6.13
C VAL A 348 1.76 -1.81 5.66
N CYS A 349 0.87 -1.23 6.47
CA CYS A 349 0.19 0.02 6.18
C CYS A 349 0.98 1.24 6.68
N GLN A 350 0.70 2.41 6.09
CA GLN A 350 0.96 3.71 6.70
C GLN A 350 -0.33 4.51 6.60
N MET A 351 -0.60 5.36 7.59
CA MET A 351 -1.85 6.09 7.69
C MET A 351 -1.61 7.52 8.21
N ILE A 352 -2.20 8.52 7.55
CA ILE A 352 -2.26 9.90 8.04
C ILE A 352 -3.69 10.38 7.90
N VAL A 353 -4.38 10.65 9.00
CA VAL A 353 -5.76 11.16 9.00
C VAL A 353 -5.77 12.65 9.35
N GLN A 354 -6.69 13.41 8.74
CA GLN A 354 -6.97 14.78 9.12
C GLN A 354 -8.39 14.90 9.70
N ASP A 355 -8.49 15.11 11.01
CA ASP A 355 -9.77 15.42 11.67
C ASP A 355 -10.00 16.93 11.62
N LEU A 356 -10.86 17.40 10.71
CA LEU A 356 -11.23 18.81 10.61
C LEU A 356 -12.31 19.18 11.63
N GLN A 357 -12.10 20.27 12.36
CA GLN A 357 -13.12 20.90 13.18
C GLN A 357 -14.04 21.77 12.31
N ALA A 358 -15.17 22.20 12.88
CA ALA A 358 -16.01 23.21 12.25
C ALA A 358 -15.20 24.50 11.97
N PRO A 359 -15.41 25.15 10.81
CA PRO A 359 -14.63 26.33 10.43
C PRO A 359 -14.89 27.48 11.41
N VAL A 360 -13.81 28.18 11.79
CA VAL A 360 -13.90 29.44 12.54
C VAL A 360 -14.00 30.57 11.52
N SER A 361 -15.14 31.25 11.51
CA SER A 361 -15.38 32.42 10.65
C SER A 361 -14.54 33.60 11.13
N SER A 362 -13.51 33.98 10.36
CA SER A 362 -12.66 35.13 10.66
C SER A 362 -12.63 36.09 9.46
N GLY A 363 -13.65 36.93 9.34
CA GLY A 363 -13.80 37.85 8.21
C GLY A 363 -14.26 37.14 6.94
N SER A 364 -13.58 37.40 5.81
CA SER A 364 -13.90 36.82 4.50
C SER A 364 -13.32 35.42 4.26
N GLU A 365 -12.59 34.85 5.22
CA GLU A 365 -11.94 33.55 5.10
C GLU A 365 -12.49 32.55 6.15
N ASN A 366 -12.72 31.30 5.70
CA ASN A 366 -13.07 30.18 6.57
C ASN A 366 -11.79 29.46 7.00
N VAL A 367 -11.37 29.64 8.25
CA VAL A 367 -10.19 28.95 8.79
C VAL A 367 -10.61 27.61 9.38
N PHE A 368 -10.10 26.51 8.82
CA PHE A 368 -10.35 25.16 9.30
C PHE A 368 -9.21 24.68 10.19
N HIS A 369 -9.42 24.71 11.52
CA HIS A 369 -8.55 24.03 12.46
C HIS A 369 -8.76 22.50 12.37
N GLY A 370 -7.72 21.72 12.57
CA GLY A 370 -7.83 20.26 12.51
C GLY A 370 -6.59 19.54 13.01
N MET A 371 -6.79 18.28 13.41
CA MET A 371 -5.76 17.40 13.94
C MET A 371 -5.21 16.50 12.83
N LEU A 372 -3.89 16.52 12.59
CA LEU A 372 -3.25 15.49 11.78
C LEU A 372 -2.77 14.35 12.68
N THR A 373 -3.27 13.14 12.44
CA THR A 373 -2.87 11.90 13.14
C THR A 373 -2.11 10.98 12.19
N ALA A 374 -0.79 10.87 12.36
CA ALA A 374 0.05 9.94 11.61
C ALA A 374 0.33 8.65 12.40
N VAL A 375 0.28 7.50 11.72
CA VAL A 375 0.47 6.15 12.25
C VAL A 375 1.32 5.31 11.31
N SER A 376 2.32 4.63 11.87
CA SER A 376 3.07 3.56 11.22
C SER A 376 2.66 2.19 11.77
N ASP A 377 2.51 1.20 10.90
CA ASP A 377 2.14 -0.17 11.26
C ASP A 377 3.29 -0.90 11.98
N PRO A 378 3.12 -1.32 13.26
CA PRO A 378 4.20 -1.82 14.13
C PRO A 378 4.72 -3.22 13.75
N ARG A 379 4.07 -3.90 12.79
CA ARG A 379 4.55 -5.16 12.19
C ARG A 379 5.91 -5.01 11.52
N LYS A 380 6.36 -3.78 11.27
CA LYS A 380 7.76 -3.43 10.95
C LYS A 380 8.21 -2.26 11.83
N ASP A 381 9.51 -2.00 11.89
CA ASP A 381 10.14 -0.93 12.67
C ASP A 381 9.90 0.50 12.12
N GLY A 382 8.89 0.67 11.25
CA GLY A 382 8.53 1.94 10.65
C GLY A 382 8.13 2.97 11.71
N ARG A 383 8.47 4.24 11.47
CA ARG A 383 8.24 5.32 12.44
C ARG A 383 7.59 6.52 11.76
N SER A 384 6.48 6.97 12.31
CA SER A 384 5.98 8.32 12.06
C SER A 384 6.96 9.34 12.64
N LYS A 385 7.16 10.47 11.94
CA LYS A 385 7.98 11.61 12.42
C LYS A 385 7.28 12.93 12.15
N LEU A 386 7.36 13.84 13.11
CA LEU A 386 6.93 15.23 12.99
C LEU A 386 8.14 16.09 12.65
N PHE A 387 7.95 17.08 11.80
CA PHE A 387 8.91 18.14 11.54
C PHE A 387 8.28 19.49 11.91
N ASP A 388 8.08 19.68 13.21
CA ASP A 388 7.72 20.96 13.84
C ASP A 388 8.94 21.43 14.67
N ARG A 389 9.17 22.74 14.73
CA ARG A 389 10.23 23.34 15.55
C ARG A 389 9.91 23.34 17.05
N THR A 390 8.68 23.00 17.43
CA THR A 390 8.17 23.19 18.80
C THR A 390 7.80 21.90 19.56
N PHE A 391 7.70 20.74 18.90
CA PHE A 391 7.27 19.49 19.55
C PHE A 391 8.27 18.33 19.37
N ALA A 392 8.56 17.64 20.48
CA ALA A 392 9.39 16.45 20.50
C ALA A 392 8.59 15.19 20.08
N PRO A 393 9.22 14.20 19.41
CA PRO A 393 8.54 12.98 19.02
C PRO A 393 8.22 12.09 20.23
N HIS A 394 6.96 11.64 20.34
CA HIS A 394 6.55 10.60 21.29
C HIS A 394 6.97 9.20 20.83
N LYS A 395 7.11 8.27 21.78
CA LYS A 395 7.61 6.91 21.53
C LYS A 395 6.58 5.97 20.87
N ASP A 396 5.31 6.35 20.88
CA ASP A 396 4.19 5.40 20.75
C ASP A 396 3.69 5.23 19.30
N GLY A 397 4.53 5.52 18.30
CA GLY A 397 4.22 5.38 16.87
C GLY A 397 3.14 6.32 16.31
N VAL A 398 2.51 7.13 17.15
CA VAL A 398 1.45 8.09 16.80
C VAL A 398 1.96 9.53 16.94
N ILE A 399 1.62 10.37 15.97
CA ILE A 399 1.94 11.80 15.98
C ILE A 399 0.69 12.63 15.76
N ARG A 400 0.58 13.72 16.52
CA ARG A 400 -0.57 14.64 16.57
C ARG A 400 -0.10 16.06 16.30
N ILE A 401 -0.74 16.77 15.38
CA ILE A 401 -0.48 18.19 15.07
C ILE A 401 -1.72 19.00 15.43
N LEU A 402 -1.58 19.96 16.34
CA LEU A 402 -2.71 20.72 16.92
C LEU A 402 -3.17 21.92 16.07
N GLU A 403 -2.36 22.39 15.13
CA GLU A 403 -2.69 23.57 14.33
C GLU A 403 -2.25 23.41 12.86
N VAL A 404 -3.22 23.54 11.94
CA VAL A 404 -3.02 23.66 10.49
C VAL A 404 -3.78 24.88 10.05
N ARG A 405 -3.10 25.91 9.55
CA ARG A 405 -3.72 27.13 9.00
C ARG A 405 -3.85 27.00 7.49
N ASP A 406 -4.99 27.41 6.95
CA ASP A 406 -5.30 27.37 5.53
C ASP A 406 -6.16 28.59 5.19
N SER A 407 -5.72 29.41 4.23
CA SER A 407 -6.42 30.59 3.70
C SER A 407 -7.02 30.35 2.31
N THR A 408 -6.98 29.11 1.82
CA THR A 408 -7.35 28.72 0.45
C THR A 408 -8.62 27.87 0.39
N TYR A 409 -9.70 28.36 1.02
CA TYR A 409 -11.05 27.79 0.87
C TYR A 409 -12.12 28.85 0.57
N CYS A 410 -11.87 29.69 -0.44
CA CYS A 410 -12.85 30.64 -0.96
C CYS A 410 -13.52 30.11 -2.24
N ASN A 411 -14.85 30.14 -2.27
CA ASN A 411 -15.74 29.86 -3.41
C ASN A 411 -15.89 28.41 -3.91
N GLN A 412 -16.69 27.58 -3.21
CA GLN A 412 -17.61 26.65 -3.91
C GLN A 412 -18.83 26.11 -3.11
N VAL A 413 -19.43 26.88 -2.19
CA VAL A 413 -20.76 26.55 -1.63
C VAL A 413 -21.67 27.79 -1.64
N GLY A 414 -22.15 28.15 -2.83
CA GLY A 414 -23.16 29.19 -3.04
C GLY A 414 -24.53 28.57 -3.33
N HIS A 415 -25.44 28.72 -2.37
CA HIS A 415 -26.88 28.37 -2.38
C HIS A 415 -27.58 28.09 -3.74
N ARG A 416 -28.46 27.08 -3.72
CA ARG A 416 -29.92 27.35 -3.63
C ARG A 416 -30.72 26.15 -3.09
N ARG A 417 -31.43 26.38 -1.99
CA ARG A 417 -32.67 25.70 -1.63
C ARG A 417 -33.82 26.62 -2.01
N THR A 418 -34.77 26.09 -2.77
CA THR A 418 -36.23 26.32 -2.65
C THR A 418 -36.87 25.08 -3.25
#